data_AF-A0A6P0EXT0-F1
#
_entry.id   AF-A0A6P0EXT0-F1
#
_cell.length_a   1.000
_cell.length_b   1.000
_cell.length_c   1.000
_cell.angle_alpha   90.00
_cell.angle_beta   90.00
_cell.angle_gamma   90.00
#
_symmetry.space_group_name_H-M   'P 1'
#
loop_
_entity.id
_entity.type
_entity.pdbx_description
1 polymer ?
#
loop_
_entity_poly.entity_id
_entity_poly.type
_entity_poly.pdbx_seq_one_letter_code
_entity_poly.pdbx_strand_id
1 'polypeptide(L)'
;MSAQPAPVPPSQDAASSVAAVDLAQRAMTAFARPTLGADPWFTELAPLLTPATRSAYTGTDPAEVPARAVTGGGRLEESTSAFLAYVVIPTDVGDYRLLLSRESGTADWLVETITAPDGVR
;
A
#
# COMPACT_ATOMS: atom_id res chain seq x y z
N MET A 1 6.76 -42.56 -3.13
CA MET A 1 6.11 -41.74 -2.10
C MET A 1 5.96 -40.35 -2.67
N SER A 2 4.74 -39.97 -3.07
CA SER A 2 4.48 -38.61 -3.56
C SER A 2 4.40 -37.69 -2.35
N ALA A 3 5.31 -36.73 -2.23
CA ALA A 3 5.20 -35.68 -1.23
C ALA A 3 3.98 -34.81 -1.57
N GLN A 4 3.03 -34.73 -0.64
CA GLN A 4 1.92 -33.79 -0.75
C GLN A 4 2.51 -32.37 -0.61
N PRO A 5 2.20 -31.43 -1.51
CA PRO A 5 2.69 -30.06 -1.38
C PRO A 5 2.20 -29.49 -0.04
N ALA A 6 3.10 -28.88 0.71
CA ALA A 6 2.74 -28.20 1.96
C ALA A 6 1.69 -27.10 1.64
N PRO A 7 0.71 -26.87 2.53
CA PRO A 7 -0.21 -25.75 2.37
C PRO A 7 0.60 -24.46 2.27
N VAL A 8 0.42 -23.73 1.17
CA VAL A 8 0.99 -22.39 1.03
C VAL A 8 0.38 -21.49 2.10
N PRO A 9 1.17 -20.70 2.85
CA PRO A 9 0.63 -19.74 3.79
C PRO A 9 -0.25 -18.72 3.05
N PRO A 10 -1.29 -18.18 3.71
CA PRO A 10 -2.33 -17.35 3.07
C PRO A 10 -1.85 -16.04 2.45
N SER A 11 -0.57 -15.65 2.54
CA SER A 11 0.00 -14.52 1.78
C SER A 11 0.66 -14.95 0.47
N GLN A 12 0.94 -16.24 0.32
CA GLN A 12 1.53 -16.85 -0.86
C GLN A 12 0.45 -17.39 -1.81
N ASP A 13 -0.83 -17.35 -1.41
CA ASP A 13 -1.94 -17.57 -2.31
C ASP A 13 -2.12 -16.36 -3.24
N ALA A 14 -2.27 -16.64 -4.54
CA ALA A 14 -2.41 -15.61 -5.58
C ALA A 14 -3.51 -14.57 -5.28
N ALA A 15 -4.60 -14.99 -4.63
CA ALA A 15 -5.68 -14.08 -4.24
C ALA A 15 -5.23 -13.03 -3.21
N SER A 16 -4.40 -13.40 -2.22
CA SER A 16 -3.87 -12.46 -1.23
C SER A 16 -2.88 -11.49 -1.84
N SER A 17 -2.03 -11.97 -2.77
CA SER A 17 -1.12 -11.14 -3.55
C SER A 17 -1.87 -10.09 -4.37
N VAL A 18 -2.95 -10.49 -5.05
CA VAL A 18 -3.81 -9.57 -5.81
C VAL A 18 -4.46 -8.54 -4.88
N ALA A 19 -5.00 -8.97 -3.73
CA ALA A 19 -5.62 -8.06 -2.77
C ALA A 19 -4.64 -7.02 -2.20
N ALA A 20 -3.38 -7.43 -1.94
CA ALA A 20 -2.32 -6.53 -1.50
C ALA A 20 -2.01 -5.46 -2.56
N VAL A 21 -1.84 -5.87 -3.83
CA VAL A 21 -1.56 -4.93 -4.93
C VAL A 21 -2.74 -3.98 -5.16
N ASP A 22 -3.97 -4.49 -5.14
CA ASP A 22 -5.18 -3.67 -5.30
C ASP A 22 -5.31 -2.61 -4.20
N LEU A 23 -5.09 -2.99 -2.93
CA LEU A 23 -5.07 -2.03 -1.84
C LEU A 23 -3.99 -0.97 -2.04
N ALA A 24 -2.76 -1.37 -2.37
CA ALA A 24 -1.66 -0.42 -2.56
C ALA A 24 -1.96 0.55 -3.72
N GLN A 25 -2.57 0.07 -4.81
CA GLN A 25 -3.01 0.94 -5.90
C GLN A 25 -4.08 1.94 -5.45
N ARG A 26 -5.09 1.49 -4.71
CA ARG A 26 -6.12 2.38 -4.16
C ARG A 26 -5.51 3.42 -3.23
N ALA A 27 -4.63 3.00 -2.33
CA ALA A 27 -3.97 3.89 -1.39
C ALA A 27 -3.13 4.96 -2.10
N MET A 28 -2.31 4.59 -3.08
CA MET A 28 -1.52 5.58 -3.83
C MET A 28 -2.37 6.48 -4.73
N THR A 29 -3.48 5.97 -5.26
CA THR A 29 -4.43 6.79 -6.03
C THR A 29 -5.13 7.84 -5.15
N ALA A 30 -5.41 7.52 -3.88
CA ALA A 30 -5.93 8.47 -2.91
C ALA A 30 -4.84 9.45 -2.45
N PHE A 31 -3.64 8.94 -2.16
CA PHE A 31 -2.49 9.72 -1.69
C PHE A 31 -2.02 10.76 -2.71
N ALA A 32 -1.85 10.38 -3.98
CA ALA A 32 -1.34 11.21 -5.07
C ALA A 32 -2.36 12.23 -5.62
N ARG A 33 -3.05 12.95 -4.72
CA ARG A 33 -4.03 13.99 -5.07
C ARG A 33 -3.73 15.31 -4.35
N PRO A 34 -2.58 15.94 -4.62
CA PRO A 34 -2.12 17.13 -3.88
C PRO A 34 -2.98 18.38 -4.11
N THR A 35 -3.92 18.35 -5.05
CA THR A 35 -4.84 19.47 -5.32
C THR A 35 -6.17 19.38 -4.57
N LEU A 36 -6.42 18.30 -3.82
CA LEU A 36 -7.60 18.19 -2.96
C LEU A 36 -7.41 19.00 -1.67
N GLY A 37 -8.51 19.39 -1.03
CA GLY A 37 -8.45 19.88 0.34
C GLY A 37 -8.07 18.76 1.32
N ALA A 38 -7.48 19.12 2.47
CA ALA A 38 -7.00 18.15 3.46
C ALA A 38 -8.11 17.19 3.95
N ASP A 39 -9.30 17.70 4.27
CA ASP A 39 -10.43 16.86 4.74
C ASP A 39 -10.89 15.82 3.71
N PRO A 40 -11.25 16.18 2.45
CA PRO A 40 -11.64 15.18 1.46
C PRO A 40 -10.49 14.26 1.08
N TRP A 41 -9.24 14.74 1.06
CA TRP A 41 -8.07 13.89 0.81
C TRP A 41 -7.91 12.82 1.90
N PHE A 42 -7.95 13.23 3.16
CA PHE A 42 -7.77 12.31 4.28
C PHE A 42 -8.96 11.36 4.46
N THR A 43 -10.18 11.79 4.15
CA THR A 43 -11.39 10.94 4.17
C THR A 43 -11.25 9.74 3.24
N GLU A 44 -10.65 9.94 2.06
CA GLU A 44 -10.42 8.87 1.08
C GLU A 44 -9.23 7.98 1.47
N LEU A 45 -8.17 8.55 2.04
CA LEU A 45 -6.95 7.81 2.38
C LEU A 45 -7.08 7.02 3.68
N ALA A 46 -7.63 7.62 4.74
CA ALA A 46 -7.64 7.09 6.10
C ALA A 46 -8.20 5.65 6.26
N PRO A 47 -9.25 5.22 5.52
CA PRO A 47 -9.76 3.85 5.60
C PRO A 47 -8.76 2.78 5.13
N LEU A 48 -7.78 3.16 4.31
CA LEU A 48 -6.77 2.26 3.73
C LEU A 48 -5.52 2.11 4.60
N LEU A 49 -5.42 2.92 5.67
CA LEU A 49 -4.27 2.99 6.55
C LEU A 49 -4.51 2.17 7.83
N THR A 50 -3.43 1.64 8.41
CA THR A 50 -3.47 1.14 9.78
C THR A 50 -3.76 2.28 10.76
N PRO A 51 -4.22 1.99 11.99
CA PRO A 51 -4.48 3.05 12.99
C PRO A 51 -3.26 3.93 13.29
N ALA A 52 -2.06 3.34 13.30
CA ALA A 52 -0.80 4.06 13.52
C ALA A 52 -0.51 5.02 12.36
N THR A 53 -0.55 4.53 11.12
CA THR A 53 -0.28 5.32 9.91
C THR A 53 -1.34 6.40 9.72
N ARG A 54 -2.62 6.11 9.98
CA ARG A 54 -3.70 7.10 9.98
C ARG A 54 -3.40 8.26 10.93
N SER A 55 -2.93 7.95 12.13
CA SER A 55 -2.58 8.97 13.13
C SER A 55 -1.40 9.83 12.65
N ALA A 56 -0.41 9.22 12.00
CA ALA A 56 0.74 9.93 11.43
C ALA A 56 0.38 10.89 10.28
N TYR A 57 -0.64 10.56 9.48
CA TYR A 57 -1.13 11.39 8.37
C TYR A 57 -2.20 12.41 8.77
N THR A 58 -2.62 12.41 10.04
CA THR A 58 -3.66 13.34 10.50
C THR A 58 -3.11 14.77 10.45
N GLY A 59 -3.82 15.66 9.75
CA GLY A 59 -3.41 17.06 9.58
C GLY A 59 -2.29 17.29 8.56
N THR A 60 -1.90 16.27 7.78
CA THR A 60 -1.03 16.48 6.62
C THR A 60 -1.71 17.37 5.57
N ASP A 61 -1.00 18.37 5.06
CA ASP A 61 -1.42 19.12 3.90
C ASP A 61 -1.14 18.29 2.63
N PRO A 62 -2.16 17.91 1.84
CA PRO A 62 -1.95 17.15 0.62
C PRO A 62 -1.07 17.87 -0.40
N ALA A 63 -0.94 19.21 -0.36
CA ALA A 63 -0.06 19.96 -1.26
C ALA A 63 1.42 19.58 -1.10
N GLU A 64 1.80 19.04 0.06
CA GLU A 64 3.15 18.54 0.35
C GLU A 64 3.41 17.13 -0.22
N VAL A 65 2.39 16.48 -0.78
CA VAL A 65 2.55 15.20 -1.48
C VAL A 65 3.14 15.45 -2.87
N PRO A 66 4.35 14.93 -3.17
CA PRO A 66 5.01 15.26 -4.43
C PRO A 66 4.40 14.52 -5.62
N ALA A 67 3.84 13.32 -5.40
CA ALA A 67 3.17 12.54 -6.44
C ALA A 67 1.81 13.15 -6.82
N ARG A 68 1.53 13.24 -8.12
CA ARG A 68 0.24 13.72 -8.67
C ARG A 68 -0.53 12.66 -9.42
N ALA A 69 0.13 11.57 -9.81
CA ALA A 69 -0.52 10.48 -10.53
C ALA A 69 0.19 9.15 -10.33
N VAL A 70 -0.59 8.07 -10.31
CA VAL A 70 -0.08 6.70 -10.51
C VAL A 70 0.08 6.48 -12.01
N THR A 71 1.26 6.00 -12.43
CA THR A 71 1.63 5.87 -13.86
C THR A 71 1.62 4.43 -14.35
N GLY A 72 1.42 3.44 -13.46
CA GLY A 72 1.42 2.04 -13.83
C GLY A 72 0.83 1.09 -12.80
N GLY A 73 0.81 -0.20 -13.16
CA GLY A 73 0.40 -1.30 -12.30
C GLY A 73 1.34 -1.47 -11.11
N GLY A 74 0.79 -1.79 -9.94
CA GLY A 74 1.58 -2.15 -8.77
C GLY A 74 2.30 -3.47 -8.93
N ARG A 75 3.48 -3.59 -8.34
CA ARG A 75 4.32 -4.79 -8.39
C ARG A 75 4.58 -5.28 -6.97
N LEU A 76 4.16 -6.50 -6.68
CA LEU A 76 4.47 -7.14 -5.41
C LEU A 76 5.97 -7.53 -5.39
N GLU A 77 6.67 -7.17 -4.31
CA GLU A 77 8.01 -7.70 -4.06
C GLU A 77 7.92 -9.06 -3.36
N GLU A 78 8.92 -9.92 -3.55
CA GLU A 78 8.97 -11.20 -2.86
C GLU A 78 8.97 -11.00 -1.34
N SER A 79 7.98 -11.60 -0.66
CA SER A 79 7.84 -11.57 0.79
C SER A 79 7.76 -12.99 1.32
N THR A 80 8.47 -13.26 2.42
CA THR A 80 8.38 -14.53 3.15
C THR A 80 7.32 -14.49 4.25
N SER A 81 6.58 -13.38 4.40
CA SER A 81 5.63 -13.18 5.49
C SER A 81 4.18 -13.41 5.08
N ALA A 82 3.42 -14.08 5.95
CA ALA A 82 1.96 -14.22 5.87
C ALA A 82 1.20 -12.91 6.15
N PHE A 83 1.84 -11.95 6.80
CA PHE A 83 1.18 -10.79 7.39
C PHE A 83 1.76 -9.46 6.91
N LEU A 84 2.82 -9.50 6.10
CA LEU A 84 3.47 -8.33 5.53
C LEU A 84 3.67 -8.50 4.03
N ALA A 85 3.40 -7.44 3.27
CA ALA A 85 3.63 -7.37 1.85
C ALA A 85 4.26 -6.03 1.48
N TYR A 86 5.23 -6.05 0.57
CA TYR A 86 5.78 -4.85 -0.03
C TYR A 86 5.26 -4.72 -1.45
N VAL A 87 4.67 -3.57 -1.78
CA VAL A 87 4.19 -3.27 -3.13
C VAL A 87 4.83 -1.98 -3.62
N VAL A 88 5.40 -2.04 -4.82
CA VAL A 88 5.94 -0.89 -5.53
C VAL A 88 4.89 -0.33 -6.48
N ILE A 89 4.59 0.96 -6.36
CA ILE A 89 3.63 1.68 -7.20
C ILE A 89 4.38 2.76 -8.01
N PRO A 90 4.41 2.67 -9.34
CA PRO A 90 4.96 3.73 -10.18
C PRO A 90 4.11 4.98 -10.14
N THR A 91 4.76 6.14 -9.97
CA THR A 91 4.12 7.46 -10.01
C THR A 91 4.84 8.39 -10.99
N ASP A 92 4.34 9.61 -11.14
CA ASP A 92 4.95 10.66 -11.96
C ASP A 92 6.28 11.19 -11.38
N VAL A 93 6.57 10.92 -10.11
CA VAL A 93 7.81 11.32 -9.42
C VAL A 93 8.74 10.14 -9.08
N GLY A 94 8.44 8.95 -9.58
CA GLY A 94 9.21 7.73 -9.34
C GLY A 94 8.41 6.64 -8.61
N ASP A 95 9.11 5.60 -8.18
CA ASP A 95 8.49 4.42 -7.58
C ASP A 95 8.29 4.61 -6.08
N TYR A 96 7.05 4.62 -5.63
CA TYR A 96 6.71 4.55 -4.21
C TYR A 96 6.72 3.10 -3.74
N ARG A 97 7.24 2.87 -2.54
CA ARG A 97 7.19 1.55 -1.90
C ARG A 97 6.25 1.58 -0.71
N LEU A 98 5.26 0.70 -0.71
CA LEU A 98 4.28 0.58 0.36
C LEU A 98 4.53 -0.71 1.13
N LEU A 99 4.60 -0.60 2.46
CA LEU A 99 4.50 -1.73 3.36
C LEU A 99 3.04 -1.88 3.77
N LEU A 100 2.50 -3.07 3.57
CA LEU A 100 1.16 -3.46 3.98
C LEU A 100 1.23 -4.46 5.12
N SER A 101 0.29 -4.36 6.06
CA SER A 101 0.12 -5.29 7.17
C SER A 101 -1.33 -5.79 7.26
N ARG A 102 -1.53 -6.96 7.85
CA ARG A 102 -2.84 -7.51 8.20
C ARG A 102 -2.77 -8.30 9.49
N GLU A 103 -3.85 -8.31 10.26
CA GLU A 103 -3.89 -8.94 11.59
C GLU A 103 -4.10 -10.46 11.55
N SER A 104 -4.69 -10.97 10.47
CA SER A 104 -4.94 -12.41 10.28
C SER A 104 -4.97 -12.78 8.80
N GLY A 105 -4.96 -14.09 8.49
CA GLY A 105 -5.01 -14.57 7.11
C GLY A 105 -6.28 -14.19 6.34
N THR A 106 -7.36 -13.83 7.05
CA THR A 106 -8.65 -13.40 6.49
C THR A 106 -8.94 -11.91 6.68
N ALA A 107 -8.08 -11.19 7.40
CA ALA A 107 -8.21 -9.75 7.55
C ALA A 107 -7.80 -9.04 6.26
N ASP A 108 -8.42 -7.89 6.02
CA ASP A 108 -8.01 -7.00 4.94
C ASP A 108 -6.59 -6.49 5.17
N TRP A 109 -5.89 -6.27 4.07
CA TRP A 109 -4.63 -5.54 4.10
C TRP A 109 -4.89 -4.07 4.47
N LEU A 110 -3.93 -3.46 5.16
CA LEU A 110 -3.87 -2.03 5.43
C LEU A 110 -2.45 -1.52 5.18
N VAL A 111 -2.32 -0.24 4.84
CA VAL A 111 -1.01 0.39 4.63
C VAL A 111 -0.39 0.76 5.99
N GLU A 112 0.77 0.19 6.25
CA GLU A 112 1.62 0.47 7.42
C GLU A 112 2.61 1.61 7.13
N THR A 113 3.17 1.64 5.92
CA THR A 113 4.17 2.67 5.56
C THR A 113 4.08 3.01 4.08
N ILE A 114 4.24 4.29 3.77
CA ILE A 114 4.39 4.83 2.42
C ILE A 114 5.79 5.45 2.35
N THR A 115 6.66 4.90 1.52
CA THR A 115 8.04 5.39 1.33
C THR A 115 8.14 6.04 -0.05
N ALA A 116 8.55 7.31 -0.05
CA ALA A 116 8.79 8.07 -1.28
C ALA A 116 10.04 7.55 -2.01
N PRO A 117 10.11 7.75 -3.35
CA PRO A 117 11.33 7.46 -4.11
C PRO A 117 12.51 8.30 -3.61
N ASP A 118 13.71 7.73 -3.73
CA ASP A 118 14.95 8.42 -3.37
C ASP A 118 15.10 9.74 -4.13
N GLY A 119 15.53 10.79 -3.40
CA GLY A 119 15.83 12.09 -3.99
C GLY A 119 14.62 13.00 -4.26
N VAL A 120 13.41 12.55 -3.96
CA VAL A 120 12.23 13.42 -3.95
C VAL A 120 12.20 14.23 -2.64
N ARG A 121 12.11 15.56 -2.78
CA ARG A 121 11.96 16.53 -1.69
C ARG A 121 10.77 17.43 -1.96
#